data_AF-A0A919JPK2-F1
#
_entry.id   AF-A0A919JPK2-F1
#
_cell.length_a   1.000
_cell.length_b   1.000
_cell.length_c   1.000
_cell.angle_alpha   90.00
_cell.angle_beta   90.00
_cell.angle_gamma   90.00
#
_symmetry.space_group_name_H-M   'P 1'
#
loop_
_entity.id
_entity.type
_entity.pdbx_description
1 polymer ?
#
loop_
_entity_poly.entity_id
_entity_poly.type
_entity_poly.pdbx_seq_one_letter_code
_entity_poly.pdbx_strand_id
1 'polypeptide(L)'
;MPDLTTYTPHRTVTDAAFDGVAVPGLRAEFFHRAEGDRLASAGRYSLGGRPLLLAWGWTDEPRCRFSAVRDPEGFWYPAVEGCPVVEILRDGEAPDAPVTGLALRTPGGQWVTADRTRARAR
;
A
#
# COMPACT_ATOMS: atom_id res chain seq x y z
N MET A 1 2.57 14.72 -0.28
CA MET A 1 3.10 13.35 -0.01
C MET A 1 4.28 13.50 0.94
N PRO A 2 4.47 12.62 1.95
CA PRO A 2 5.56 12.75 2.90
C PRO A 2 6.90 12.52 2.21
N ASP A 3 7.89 13.35 2.55
CA ASP A 3 9.29 13.08 2.18
C ASP A 3 9.87 12.04 3.14
N LEU A 4 9.95 10.78 2.66
CA LEU A 4 10.45 9.65 3.43
C LEU A 4 11.93 9.76 3.81
N THR A 5 12.71 10.65 3.16
CA THR A 5 14.12 10.87 3.56
C THR A 5 14.23 11.54 4.92
N THR A 6 13.16 12.18 5.39
CA THR A 6 13.05 12.75 6.74
C THR A 6 12.61 11.74 7.80
N TYR A 7 12.32 10.50 7.42
CA TYR A 7 11.89 9.43 8.31
C TYR A 7 13.00 8.40 8.52
N THR A 8 12.99 7.75 9.68
CA THR A 8 13.83 6.59 9.98
C THR A 8 13.08 5.30 9.63
N PRO A 9 13.71 4.34 8.90
CA PRO A 9 13.13 3.02 8.70
C PRO A 9 12.84 2.32 10.04
N HIS A 10 11.64 1.80 10.19
CA HIS A 10 11.20 1.13 11.41
C HIS A 10 11.14 -0.38 11.25
N ARG A 11 10.41 -0.88 10.25
CA ARG A 11 10.32 -2.33 9.96
C ARG A 11 9.91 -2.60 8.52
N THR A 12 10.22 -3.79 8.04
CA THR A 12 9.75 -4.30 6.74
C THR A 12 8.97 -5.59 6.97
N VAL A 13 7.85 -5.75 6.27
CA VAL A 13 7.02 -6.96 6.27
C VAL A 13 6.91 -7.47 4.82
N THR A 14 7.25 -8.73 4.62
CA THR A 14 6.99 -9.47 3.38
C THR A 14 5.66 -10.18 3.47
N ASP A 15 5.01 -10.41 2.32
CA ASP A 15 3.67 -10.99 2.24
C ASP A 15 2.67 -10.25 3.15
N ALA A 16 2.77 -8.91 3.14
CA ALA A 16 1.95 -8.06 4.01
C ALA A 16 0.45 -8.32 3.77
N ALA A 17 -0.33 -8.17 4.84
CA ALA A 17 -1.75 -8.48 4.84
C ALA A 17 -2.63 -7.23 4.76
N PHE A 18 -3.76 -7.35 4.08
CA PHE A 18 -4.90 -6.45 4.18
C PHE A 18 -6.09 -7.24 4.75
N ASP A 19 -6.75 -6.70 5.77
CA ASP A 19 -7.87 -7.35 6.48
C ASP A 19 -7.59 -8.81 6.87
N GLY A 20 -6.36 -9.08 7.35
CA GLY A 20 -5.92 -10.41 7.79
C GLY A 20 -5.55 -11.38 6.66
N VAL A 21 -5.69 -10.99 5.39
CA VAL A 21 -5.33 -11.81 4.24
C VAL A 21 -3.96 -11.40 3.71
N ALA A 22 -2.99 -12.30 3.84
CA ALA A 22 -1.64 -12.11 3.28
C ALA A 22 -1.71 -12.00 1.75
N VAL A 23 -0.99 -11.03 1.19
CA VAL A 23 -0.83 -10.85 -0.26
C VAL A 23 0.56 -11.30 -0.65
N PRO A 24 0.72 -12.49 -1.26
CA PRO A 24 2.04 -13.01 -1.60
C PRO A 24 2.84 -12.03 -2.46
N GLY A 25 4.08 -11.72 -2.08
CA GLY A 25 4.99 -10.81 -2.76
C GLY A 25 4.80 -9.32 -2.43
N LEU A 26 3.79 -8.98 -1.64
CA LEU A 26 3.58 -7.62 -1.19
C LEU A 26 4.59 -7.28 -0.09
N ARG A 27 5.43 -6.29 -0.35
CA ARG A 27 6.38 -5.74 0.62
C ARG A 27 5.84 -4.44 1.18
N ALA A 28 5.67 -4.39 2.50
CA ALA A 28 5.33 -3.18 3.24
C ALA A 28 6.55 -2.70 4.05
N GLU A 29 6.92 -1.44 3.87
CA GLU A 29 8.01 -0.78 4.60
C GLU A 29 7.42 0.34 5.44
N PHE A 30 7.70 0.32 6.74
CA PHE A 30 7.18 1.28 7.70
C PHE A 30 8.30 2.18 8.19
N PHE A 31 8.01 3.47 8.31
CA PHE A 31 8.96 4.51 8.68
C PHE A 31 8.36 5.39 9.77
N HIS A 32 9.20 5.90 10.66
CA HIS A 32 8.79 6.82 11.72
C HIS A 32 9.61 8.10 11.72
N ARG A 33 9.00 9.20 12.15
CA ARG A 33 9.66 10.49 12.38
C ARG A 33 9.07 11.13 13.63
N ALA A 34 9.92 11.50 14.58
CA ALA A 34 9.49 12.27 15.75
C ALA A 34 9.13 13.71 15.34
N GLU A 35 8.04 14.23 15.88
CA GLU A 35 7.57 15.60 15.67
C GLU A 35 6.99 16.14 16.98
N GLY A 36 7.84 16.84 17.75
CA GLY A 36 7.52 17.18 19.14
C GLY A 36 7.26 15.93 19.97
N ASP A 37 6.11 15.89 20.63
CA ASP A 37 5.67 14.76 21.47
C ASP A 37 4.96 13.65 20.68
N ARG A 38 4.84 13.80 19.35
CA ARG A 38 4.13 12.84 18.49
C ARG A 38 5.09 12.10 17.56
N LEU A 39 4.65 10.92 17.13
CA LEU A 39 5.39 10.08 16.21
C LEU A 39 4.61 9.94 14.90
N ALA A 40 5.11 10.60 13.86
CA ALA A 40 4.57 10.45 12.51
C ALA A 40 4.96 9.06 11.98
N SER A 41 4.04 8.40 11.28
CA SER A 41 4.25 7.09 10.67
C SER A 41 3.86 7.10 9.19
N ALA A 42 4.64 6.40 8.38
CA ALA A 42 4.37 6.21 6.96
C ALA A 42 4.62 4.75 6.56
N GLY A 43 3.73 4.19 5.75
CA GLY A 43 3.84 2.87 5.13
C GLY A 43 3.96 3.00 3.61
N ARG A 44 5.00 2.38 3.03
CA ARG A 44 5.20 2.22 1.58
C ARG A 44 4.95 0.78 1.20
N TYR A 45 4.07 0.54 0.22
CA TYR A 45 3.74 -0.80 -0.24
C TYR A 45 4.20 -0.99 -1.68
N SER A 46 4.80 -2.14 -1.97
CA SER A 46 5.28 -2.50 -3.29
C SER A 46 5.01 -3.96 -3.61
N LEU A 47 4.72 -4.26 -4.88
CA LEU A 47 4.53 -5.62 -5.37
C LEU A 47 5.38 -5.83 -6.62
N GLY A 48 6.20 -6.88 -6.64
CA GLY A 48 7.15 -7.11 -7.74
C GLY A 48 8.15 -5.96 -7.92
N GLY A 49 8.54 -5.29 -6.82
CA GLY A 49 9.44 -4.14 -6.85
C GLY A 49 8.81 -2.81 -7.31
N ARG A 50 7.56 -2.82 -7.78
CA ARG A 50 6.81 -1.60 -8.13
C ARG A 50 6.11 -1.02 -6.91
N PRO A 51 6.36 0.25 -6.52
CA PRO A 51 5.57 0.93 -5.51
C PRO A 51 4.11 1.08 -5.96
N LEU A 52 3.18 0.83 -5.05
CA LEU A 52 1.74 0.83 -5.31
C LEU A 52 1.01 1.93 -4.56
N LEU A 53 1.34 2.12 -3.27
CA LEU A 53 0.70 3.14 -2.45
C LEU A 53 1.63 3.63 -1.33
N LEU A 54 1.31 4.80 -0.82
CA LEU A 54 1.77 5.36 0.45
C LEU A 54 0.58 5.64 1.34
N ALA A 55 0.69 5.34 2.63
CA ALA A 55 -0.28 5.74 3.64
C ALA A 55 0.46 6.30 4.85
N TRP A 56 0.00 7.41 5.42
CA TRP A 56 0.69 8.06 6.53
C TRP A 56 -0.28 8.74 7.48
N GLY A 57 0.23 9.05 8.67
CA GLY A 57 -0.51 9.67 9.75
C GLY A 57 0.34 9.64 11.00
N TRP A 58 -0.31 9.38 12.13
CA TRP A 58 0.33 9.35 13.44
C TRP A 58 0.15 7.98 14.07
N THR A 59 1.14 7.51 14.85
CA THR A 59 1.04 6.19 15.51
C THR A 59 -0.03 6.13 16.59
N ASP A 60 -0.47 7.29 17.09
CA ASP A 60 -1.54 7.44 18.09
C ASP A 60 -2.94 7.50 17.45
N GLU A 61 -3.04 7.49 16.12
CA GLU A 61 -4.32 7.48 15.39
C GLU A 61 -4.67 6.05 14.93
N PRO A 62 -5.93 5.60 15.08
CA PRO A 62 -6.34 4.25 14.72
C PRO A 62 -6.41 4.01 13.20
N ARG A 63 -6.37 5.07 12.40
CA ARG A 63 -6.49 5.03 10.93
C ARG A 63 -5.44 5.92 10.30
N CYS A 64 -5.04 5.59 9.08
CA CYS A 64 -4.19 6.47 8.29
C CYS A 64 -4.90 7.80 8.09
N ARG A 65 -4.16 8.90 8.24
CA ARG A 65 -4.68 10.25 8.03
C ARG A 65 -4.77 10.58 6.55
N PHE A 66 -3.81 10.09 5.77
CA PHE A 66 -3.77 10.30 4.33
C PHE A 66 -3.19 9.09 3.60
N SER A 67 -3.50 9.00 2.31
CA SER A 67 -2.91 8.02 1.40
C SER A 67 -2.73 8.58 -0.01
N ALA A 68 -1.86 7.94 -0.79
CA ALA A 68 -1.65 8.22 -2.21
C ALA A 68 -1.42 6.90 -2.95
N VAL A 69 -1.99 6.76 -4.15
CA VAL A 69 -1.83 5.59 -5.02
C VAL A 69 -0.88 5.93 -6.17
N ARG A 70 -0.05 4.98 -6.57
CA ARG A 70 0.85 5.10 -7.71
C ARG A 70 0.21 4.49 -8.95
N ASP A 71 0.22 5.25 -10.03
CA ASP A 71 -0.22 4.80 -11.34
C ASP A 71 0.79 3.81 -11.95
N PRO A 72 0.34 2.80 -12.74
CA PRO A 72 1.25 1.88 -13.42
C PRO A 72 2.23 2.54 -14.39
N GLU A 73 1.92 3.72 -14.94
CA GLU A 73 2.78 4.54 -15.81
C GLU A 73 3.84 5.32 -15.02
N GLY A 74 3.76 5.30 -13.68
CA GLY A 74 4.87 5.69 -12.80
C GLY A 74 4.67 6.99 -12.02
N PHE A 75 3.60 7.74 -12.27
CA PHE A 75 3.25 8.93 -11.51
C PHE A 75 2.44 8.61 -10.23
N TRP A 76 2.35 9.57 -9.31
CA TRP A 76 1.51 9.47 -8.11
C TRP A 76 0.23 10.26 -8.30
N TYR A 77 -0.90 9.67 -7.98
CA TYR A 77 -2.14 10.43 -7.82
C TYR A 77 -2.04 11.40 -6.62
N PRO A 78 -2.85 12.47 -6.60
CA PRO A 78 -2.92 13.36 -5.44
C PRO A 78 -3.24 12.59 -4.15
N ALA A 79 -2.69 13.10 -3.04
CA ALA A 79 -3.00 12.58 -1.72
C ALA A 79 -4.48 12.81 -1.38
N VAL A 80 -5.11 11.82 -0.74
CA VAL A 80 -6.48 11.90 -0.22
C VAL A 80 -6.47 11.64 1.28
N GLU A 81 -7.49 12.16 1.97
CA GLU A 81 -7.72 11.87 3.38
C GLU A 81 -8.17 10.42 3.58
N GLY A 82 -7.67 9.79 4.64
CA GLY A 82 -8.01 8.42 5.03
C GLY A 82 -7.11 7.32 4.47
N CYS A 83 -7.42 6.09 4.89
CA CYS A 83 -6.77 4.87 4.42
C CYS A 83 -7.03 4.61 2.93
N PRO A 84 -6.11 3.94 2.23
CA PRO A 84 -6.36 3.49 0.87
C PRO A 84 -7.55 2.51 0.84
N VAL A 85 -8.35 2.58 -0.21
CA VAL A 85 -9.37 1.56 -0.50
C VAL A 85 -8.72 0.48 -1.35
N VAL A 86 -8.70 -0.74 -0.81
CA VAL A 86 -7.98 -1.88 -1.37
C VAL A 86 -8.94 -3.04 -1.57
N GLU A 87 -8.86 -3.69 -2.72
CA GLU A 87 -9.50 -4.98 -2.97
C GLU A 87 -8.43 -6.05 -3.23
N ILE A 88 -8.66 -7.25 -2.71
CA ILE A 88 -7.75 -8.39 -2.89
C ILE A 88 -8.12 -9.10 -4.19
N LEU A 89 -7.13 -9.29 -5.06
CA LEU A 89 -7.30 -10.05 -6.30
C LEU A 89 -7.03 -11.53 -6.02
N ARG A 90 -7.86 -12.39 -6.61
CA ARG A 90 -7.77 -13.85 -6.51
C ARG A 90 -7.85 -14.52 -7.87
N ASP A 91 -7.24 -15.69 -7.99
CA ASP A 91 -7.30 -16.55 -9.17
C ASP A 91 -8.56 -17.42 -9.14
N GLY A 92 -9.69 -16.82 -9.54
CA GLY A 92 -11.02 -17.46 -9.52
C GLY A 92 -11.95 -16.90 -8.44
N GLU A 93 -13.18 -17.41 -8.44
CA GLU A 93 -14.28 -16.90 -7.59
C GLU A 93 -14.45 -17.66 -6.26
N ALA A 94 -13.75 -18.79 -6.09
CA ALA A 94 -13.86 -19.59 -4.88
C ALA A 94 -13.33 -18.82 -3.65
N PRO A 95 -13.93 -18.99 -2.45
CA PRO A 95 -13.47 -18.30 -1.24
C PRO A 95 -12.00 -18.56 -0.87
N ASP A 96 -11.49 -19.74 -1.24
CA ASP A 96 -10.12 -20.20 -1.03
C ASP A 96 -9.22 -20.01 -2.27
N ALA A 97 -9.72 -19.35 -3.32
CA ALA A 97 -8.94 -19.05 -4.52
C ALA A 97 -7.63 -18.33 -4.17
N PRO A 98 -6.49 -18.72 -4.76
CA PRO A 98 -5.20 -18.14 -4.44
C PRO A 98 -5.17 -16.62 -4.59
N VAL A 99 -4.57 -15.91 -3.63
CA VAL A 99 -4.36 -14.46 -3.73
C VAL A 99 -3.29 -14.15 -4.77
N THR A 100 -3.62 -13.29 -5.74
CA THR A 100 -2.73 -12.94 -6.85
C THR A 100 -2.19 -11.51 -6.76
N GLY A 101 -2.85 -10.63 -6.01
CA GLY A 101 -2.45 -9.24 -5.90
C GLY A 101 -3.52 -8.33 -5.28
N LEU A 102 -3.54 -7.08 -5.72
CA LEU A 102 -4.41 -6.02 -5.20
C LEU A 102 -4.97 -5.13 -6.31
N ALA A 103 -6.16 -4.59 -6.08
CA ALA A 103 -6.67 -3.40 -6.76
C ALA A 103 -6.75 -2.23 -5.77
N LEU A 104 -6.38 -1.04 -6.23
CA LEU A 104 -6.33 0.18 -5.44
C LEU A 104 -7.24 1.23 -6.06
N ARG A 105 -8.11 1.83 -5.25
CA ARG A 105 -9.01 2.88 -5.73
C ARG A 105 -8.29 4.22 -5.77
N THR A 106 -8.22 4.80 -6.97
CA THR A 106 -7.70 6.16 -7.21
C THR A 106 -8.67 7.22 -6.66
N PRO A 107 -8.23 8.48 -6.49
CA PRO A 107 -9.11 9.58 -6.11
C PRO A 107 -10.27 9.80 -7.10
N GLY A 108 -10.06 9.51 -8.39
CA GLY A 108 -11.09 9.58 -9.43
C GLY A 108 -12.08 8.41 -9.43
N GLY A 109 -11.95 7.47 -8.48
CA GLY A 109 -12.82 6.30 -8.35
C GLY A 109 -12.45 5.11 -9.25
N GLN A 110 -11.45 5.27 -10.11
CA GLN A 110 -10.90 4.20 -10.96
C GLN A 110 -10.07 3.19 -10.15
N TRP A 111 -9.92 1.98 -10.66
CA TRP A 111 -9.12 0.92 -10.02
C TRP A 111 -7.79 0.70 -10.75
N VAL A 112 -6.70 0.77 -10.00
CA VAL A 112 -5.36 0.38 -10.45
C VAL A 112 -5.05 -1.02 -9.92
N THR A 113 -4.72 -1.95 -10.82
CA THR A 113 -4.45 -3.35 -10.46
C THR A 113 -2.96 -3.64 -10.46
N ALA A 114 -2.53 -4.45 -9.49
CA ALA A 114 -1.19 -5.02 -9.42
C ALA A 114 -1.33 -6.52 -9.14
N ASP A 115 -1.05 -7.34 -10.15
CA ASP A 115 -1.29 -8.78 -10.15
C ASP A 115 -0.03 -9.53 -10.59
N ARG A 116 0.34 -10.57 -9.84
CA ARG A 116 1.50 -11.42 -10.10
C ARG A 116 1.31 -12.40 -11.26
N THR A 117 0.08 -12.76 -11.61
CA THR A 117 -0.21 -13.67 -12.73
C THR A 117 0.11 -13.01 -14.08
N ARG A 118 -0.22 -11.73 -14.24
CA ARG A 118 0.09 -10.94 -15.44
C ARG A 118 1.59 -10.78 -15.68
N ALA A 119 2.41 -10.83 -14.63
CA ALA A 119 3.87 -10.78 -14.76
C ALA A 119 4.48 -12.09 -15.29
N ARG A 120 3.77 -13.24 -15.18
CA ARG A 120 4.23 -14.55 -15.68
C ARG A 120 3.90 -14.81 -17.15
N ALA A 121 3.04 -14.00 -17.75
CA ALA A 121 2.60 -14.14 -19.15
C ALA A 121 3.50 -13.36 -20.15
N ARG A 122 4.67 -12.88 -19.71
CA ARG A 122 5.65 -12.15 -20.53
C ARG A 122 6.97 -12.90 -20.56
#